data_AF-A0A965K5I1-F1
#
_entry.id   AF-A0A965K5I1-F1
#
_cell.length_a   1.000
_cell.length_b   1.000
_cell.length_c   1.000
_cell.angle_alpha   90.00
_cell.angle_beta   90.00
_cell.angle_gamma   90.00
#
_symmetry.space_group_name_H-M   'P 1'
#
loop_
_entity.id
_entity.type
_entity.pdbx_description
1 polymer ?
#
loop_
_entity_poly.entity_id
_entity_poly.type
_entity_poly.pdbx_seq_one_letter_code
_entity_poly.pdbx_strand_id
1 'polypeptide(L)'
;MQMSERYNGWSSYETWLIGVEIGPDVFKDEMESIWRAETNKHENEYEHLRAVVARFKDELKERVYEIAEWGLAAGGEHTIARSLVYAGLSDVDWYELAQSWIDGFREEFGESWPALAKEQEDAV
;
A
#
# COMPACT_ATOMS: atom_id res chain seq x y z
N MET A 1 15.27 -23.74 9.64
CA MET A 1 14.69 -22.39 9.74
C MET A 1 13.18 -22.58 9.58
N GLN A 2 12.41 -22.50 10.67
CA GLN A 2 10.95 -22.60 10.57
C GLN A 2 10.48 -21.36 9.82
N MET A 3 9.81 -21.54 8.68
CA MET A 3 9.04 -20.45 8.09
C MET A 3 7.97 -20.10 9.13
N SER A 4 7.98 -18.88 9.65
CA SER A 4 6.90 -18.40 10.51
C SER A 4 5.59 -18.62 9.76
N GLU A 5 4.63 -19.31 10.38
CA GLU A 5 3.32 -19.53 9.77
C GLU A 5 2.69 -18.15 9.50
N ARG A 6 2.38 -17.86 8.23
CA ARG A 6 1.71 -16.62 7.83
C ARG A 6 0.28 -16.62 8.39
N TYR A 7 -0.20 -15.46 8.85
CA TYR A 7 -1.56 -15.30 9.33
C TYR A 7 -2.51 -15.00 8.17
N ASN A 8 -3.35 -15.96 7.79
CA ASN A 8 -4.25 -15.84 6.64
C ASN A 8 -3.55 -15.39 5.34
N GLY A 9 -2.29 -15.82 5.13
CA GLY A 9 -1.48 -15.42 3.98
C GLY A 9 -0.64 -14.15 4.16
N TRP A 10 -0.79 -13.42 5.27
CA TRP A 10 -0.05 -12.21 5.61
C TRP A 10 1.06 -12.45 6.64
N SER A 11 2.01 -11.52 6.74
CA SER A 11 3.11 -11.60 7.71
C SER A 11 2.66 -11.58 9.18
N SER A 12 1.59 -10.85 9.50
CA SER A 12 1.06 -10.72 10.86
C SER A 12 -0.47 -10.56 10.88
N TYR A 13 -1.05 -10.69 12.09
CA TYR A 13 -2.47 -10.41 12.30
C TYR A 13 -2.80 -8.95 12.00
N GLU A 14 -1.94 -8.04 12.41
CA GLU A 14 -2.08 -6.60 12.25
C GLU A 14 -2.12 -6.22 10.77
N THR A 15 -1.22 -6.79 9.96
CA THR A 15 -1.20 -6.59 8.51
C THR A 15 -2.50 -7.11 7.87
N TRP A 16 -2.93 -8.33 8.22
CA TRP A 16 -4.21 -8.87 7.74
C TRP A 16 -5.41 -8.01 8.13
N LEU A 17 -5.45 -7.53 9.38
CA LEU A 17 -6.56 -6.75 9.91
C LEU A 17 -6.70 -5.43 9.15
N ILE A 18 -5.61 -4.70 8.94
CA ILE A 18 -5.63 -3.48 8.11
C ILE A 18 -6.05 -3.79 6.68
N GLY A 19 -5.54 -4.91 6.13
CA GLY A 19 -5.90 -5.41 4.81
C GLY A 19 -7.41 -5.59 4.62
N VAL A 20 -8.09 -6.11 5.65
CA VAL A 20 -9.54 -6.41 5.62
C VAL A 20 -10.41 -5.21 5.98
N GLU A 21 -10.06 -4.47 7.04
CA GLU A 21 -10.92 -3.42 7.60
C GLU A 21 -10.90 -2.12 6.79
N ILE A 22 -9.79 -1.84 6.10
CA ILE A 22 -9.64 -0.63 5.28
C ILE A 22 -9.79 -0.97 3.81
N GLY A 23 -8.98 -1.91 3.33
CA GLY A 23 -9.00 -2.37 1.94
C GLY A 23 -8.43 -1.38 0.91
N PRO A 24 -8.10 -1.88 -0.28
CA PRO A 24 -7.44 -1.10 -1.34
C PRO A 24 -8.34 -0.03 -1.96
N ASP A 25 -9.66 -0.24 -1.98
CA ASP A 25 -10.63 0.65 -2.63
C ASP A 25 -10.62 2.07 -2.04
N VAL A 26 -10.30 2.20 -0.75
CA VAL A 26 -10.20 3.49 -0.06
C VAL A 26 -9.07 4.36 -0.62
N PHE A 27 -8.07 3.74 -1.25
CA PHE A 27 -6.85 4.38 -1.73
C PHE A 27 -6.70 4.37 -3.24
N LYS A 28 -7.77 4.02 -3.97
CA LYS A 28 -7.69 3.82 -5.42
C LYS A 28 -7.18 5.07 -6.15
N ASP A 29 -7.67 6.24 -5.78
CA ASP A 29 -7.29 7.52 -6.38
C ASP A 29 -5.83 7.88 -6.06
N GLU A 30 -5.37 7.64 -4.83
CA GLU A 30 -3.99 7.84 -4.42
C GLU A 30 -3.04 6.90 -5.16
N MET A 31 -3.38 5.60 -5.25
CA MET A 31 -2.60 4.61 -6.00
C MET A 31 -2.47 5.02 -7.48
N GLU A 32 -3.57 5.44 -8.11
CA GLU A 32 -3.56 5.93 -9.49
C GLU A 32 -2.71 7.20 -9.65
N SER A 33 -2.83 8.15 -8.73
CA SER A 33 -2.07 9.40 -8.74
C SER A 33 -0.57 9.16 -8.61
N ILE A 34 -0.15 8.29 -7.69
CA ILE A 34 1.25 7.89 -7.50
C ILE A 34 1.77 7.17 -8.75
N TRP A 35 1.00 6.21 -9.27
CA TRP A 35 1.33 5.48 -10.49
C TRP A 35 1.64 6.44 -11.63
N ARG A 36 0.71 7.35 -11.94
CA ARG A 36 0.89 8.37 -12.99
C ARG A 36 2.09 9.28 -12.73
N ALA A 37 2.30 9.70 -11.48
CA ALA A 37 3.40 10.59 -11.12
C ALA A 37 4.79 9.93 -11.27
N GLU A 38 4.88 8.62 -11.12
CA GLU A 38 6.12 7.86 -11.30
C GLU A 38 6.30 7.35 -12.73
N THR A 39 5.32 7.55 -13.61
CA THR A 39 5.29 6.86 -14.90
C THR A 39 6.42 7.21 -15.88
N ASN A 40 6.89 8.45 -15.91
CA ASN A 40 7.92 8.89 -16.85
C ASN A 40 9.31 9.00 -16.21
N LYS A 41 9.51 8.47 -15.00
CA LYS A 41 10.73 8.66 -14.21
C LYS A 41 11.66 7.44 -14.21
N HIS A 42 11.18 6.30 -14.67
CA HIS A 42 11.88 5.02 -14.54
C HIS A 42 12.05 4.36 -15.90
N GLU A 43 13.17 3.68 -16.09
CA GLU A 43 13.54 3.11 -17.40
C GLU A 43 12.81 1.79 -17.68
N ASN A 44 12.37 1.09 -16.62
CA ASN A 44 11.69 -0.20 -16.72
C ASN A 44 10.55 -0.34 -15.70
N GLU A 45 9.68 -1.31 -15.95
CA GLU A 45 8.50 -1.58 -15.12
C GLU A 45 8.89 -1.95 -13.68
N TYR A 46 9.95 -2.72 -13.49
CA TYR A 46 10.37 -3.15 -12.14
C TYR A 46 10.77 -1.97 -11.26
N GLU A 47 11.55 -1.03 -11.79
CA GLU A 47 11.92 0.21 -11.09
C GLU A 47 10.71 1.07 -10.79
N HIS A 48 9.79 1.19 -11.76
CA HIS A 48 8.54 1.91 -11.57
C HIS A 48 7.71 1.32 -10.43
N LEU A 49 7.44 0.01 -10.46
CA LEU A 49 6.66 -0.68 -9.43
C LEU A 49 7.29 -0.51 -8.06
N ARG A 50 8.61 -0.67 -7.96
CA ARG A 50 9.33 -0.47 -6.70
C ARG A 50 9.18 0.95 -6.17
N ALA A 51 9.24 1.95 -7.05
CA ALA A 51 9.06 3.36 -6.66
C ALA A 51 7.63 3.67 -6.23
N VAL A 52 6.63 3.16 -6.96
CA VAL A 52 5.21 3.31 -6.63
C VAL A 52 4.91 2.65 -5.28
N VAL A 53 5.32 1.40 -5.07
CA VAL A 53 5.11 0.69 -3.80
C VAL A 53 5.81 1.42 -2.65
N ALA A 54 7.06 1.86 -2.83
CA ALA A 54 7.79 2.56 -1.78
C ALA A 54 7.10 3.85 -1.37
N ARG A 55 6.62 4.64 -2.34
CA ARG A 55 5.92 5.90 -2.08
C ARG A 55 4.54 5.66 -1.48
N PHE A 56 3.76 4.74 -2.06
CA PHE A 56 2.43 4.41 -1.57
C PHE A 56 2.46 3.84 -0.14
N LYS A 57 3.48 3.03 0.20
CA LYS A 57 3.69 2.52 1.56
C LYS A 57 3.77 3.64 2.61
N ASP A 58 4.47 4.73 2.32
CA ASP A 58 4.58 5.86 3.25
C ASP A 58 3.25 6.62 3.35
N GLU A 59 2.59 6.92 2.21
CA GLU A 59 1.29 7.61 2.17
C GLU A 59 0.17 6.78 2.84
N LEU A 60 0.14 5.46 2.60
CA LEU A 60 -0.76 4.49 3.22
C LEU A 60 -0.62 4.53 4.74
N LYS A 61 0.62 4.40 5.24
CA LYS A 61 0.89 4.42 6.66
C LYS A 61 0.37 5.72 7.29
N GLU A 62 0.73 6.87 6.74
CA GLU A 62 0.28 8.16 7.26
C GLU A 62 -1.25 8.25 7.31
N ARG A 63 -1.93 7.86 6.24
CA ARG A 63 -3.38 7.94 6.15
C ARG A 63 -4.11 7.01 7.12
N VAL A 64 -3.59 5.81 7.34
CA VAL A 64 -4.17 4.88 8.32
C VAL A 64 -4.01 5.41 9.75
N TYR A 65 -2.86 6.02 10.06
CA TYR A 65 -2.66 6.69 11.35
C TYR A 65 -3.64 7.85 11.54
N GLU A 66 -3.90 8.64 10.49
CA GLU A 66 -4.93 9.69 10.54
C GLU A 66 -6.31 9.09 10.82
N ILE A 67 -6.74 8.07 10.07
CA ILE A 67 -8.04 7.40 10.26
C ILE A 67 -8.18 6.90 11.71
N ALA A 68 -7.14 6.28 12.26
CA ALA A 68 -7.10 5.83 13.64
C ALA A 68 -7.27 7.00 14.63
N GLU A 69 -6.58 8.11 14.39
CA GLU A 69 -6.69 9.31 15.22
C GLU A 69 -8.08 9.94 15.20
N TRP A 70 -8.72 10.03 14.03
CA TRP A 70 -10.09 10.48 13.91
C TRP A 70 -11.04 9.63 14.77
N GLY A 71 -10.87 8.30 14.76
CA GLY A 71 -11.66 7.39 15.59
C GLY A 71 -11.41 7.53 17.10
N LEU A 72 -10.18 7.91 17.49
CA LEU A 72 -9.76 8.04 18.88
C LEU A 72 -9.98 9.45 19.47
N ALA A 73 -10.30 10.44 18.63
CA ALA A 73 -10.39 11.85 19.02
C ALA A 73 -11.34 12.11 20.22
N ALA A 74 -12.42 11.32 20.35
CA ALA A 74 -13.37 11.44 21.44
C ALA A 74 -12.81 11.02 22.82
N GLY A 75 -11.69 10.28 22.86
CA GLY A 75 -11.12 9.72 24.10
C GLY A 75 -10.17 10.65 24.86
N GLY A 76 -9.79 11.81 24.32
CA GLY A 76 -8.73 12.68 24.88
C GLY A 76 -7.32 12.20 24.52
N GLU A 77 -6.28 12.96 24.90
CA GLU A 77 -4.89 12.82 24.36
C GLU A 77 -4.15 11.54 24.77
N HIS A 78 -4.44 10.94 25.92
CA HIS A 78 -3.71 9.78 26.42
C HIS A 78 -4.65 8.71 26.99
N THR A 79 -5.06 7.79 26.12
CA THR A 79 -5.89 6.63 26.51
C THR A 79 -5.14 5.32 26.28
N ILE A 80 -5.52 4.29 27.07
CA ILE A 80 -5.06 2.92 26.84
C ILE A 80 -5.45 2.46 25.42
N ALA A 81 -6.64 2.85 24.95
CA ALA A 81 -7.09 2.55 23.59
C ALA A 81 -6.12 3.10 22.52
N ARG A 82 -5.71 4.37 22.61
CA ARG A 82 -4.74 4.95 21.67
C ARG A 82 -3.40 4.20 21.72
N SER A 83 -2.93 3.86 22.91
CA SER A 83 -1.66 3.14 23.07
C SER A 83 -1.70 1.75 22.43
N LEU A 84 -2.81 1.02 22.60
CA LEU A 84 -3.00 -0.31 22.00
C LEU A 84 -3.11 -0.23 20.47
N VAL A 85 -3.85 0.75 19.94
CA VAL A 85 -3.98 0.96 18.50
C VAL A 85 -2.61 1.28 17.88
N TYR A 86 -1.85 2.19 18.46
CA TYR A 86 -0.51 2.53 17.95
C TYR A 86 0.49 1.38 18.04
N ALA A 87 0.41 0.57 19.10
CA ALA A 87 1.22 -0.64 19.18
C ALA A 87 0.89 -1.59 18.03
N GLY A 88 -0.39 -1.87 17.76
CA GLY A 88 -0.80 -2.70 16.62
C GLY A 88 -0.36 -2.10 15.29
N LEU A 89 -0.55 -0.80 15.07
CA LEU A 89 -0.10 -0.11 13.85
C LEU A 89 1.43 -0.12 13.67
N SER A 90 2.21 -0.31 14.75
CA SER A 90 3.66 -0.40 14.66
C SER A 90 4.15 -1.76 14.14
N ASP A 91 3.33 -2.80 14.27
CA ASP A 91 3.63 -4.18 13.85
C ASP A 91 3.06 -4.53 12.46
N VAL A 92 2.40 -3.57 11.80
CA VAL A 92 1.92 -3.72 10.42
C VAL A 92 3.10 -3.71 9.44
N ASP A 93 3.15 -4.70 8.56
CA ASP A 93 4.03 -4.68 7.39
C ASP A 93 3.40 -3.82 6.28
N TRP A 94 3.68 -2.52 6.36
CA TRP A 94 3.18 -1.52 5.41
C TRP A 94 3.66 -1.79 3.98
N TYR A 95 4.83 -2.41 3.81
CA TYR A 95 5.36 -2.71 2.49
C TYR A 95 4.61 -3.88 1.86
N GLU A 96 4.34 -4.94 2.64
CA GLU A 96 3.51 -6.06 2.19
C GLU A 96 2.11 -5.61 1.74
N LEU A 97 1.46 -4.74 2.52
CA LEU A 97 0.15 -4.17 2.15
C LEU A 97 0.22 -3.34 0.87
N ALA A 98 1.14 -2.37 0.82
CA ALA A 98 1.28 -1.51 -0.34
C ALA A 98 1.59 -2.30 -1.61
N GLN A 99 2.46 -3.31 -1.51
CA GLN A 99 2.77 -4.19 -2.62
C GLN A 99 1.55 -5.00 -3.07
N SER A 100 0.86 -5.67 -2.13
CA SER A 100 -0.31 -6.47 -2.47
C SER A 100 -1.43 -5.65 -3.13
N TRP A 101 -1.64 -4.41 -2.68
CA TRP A 101 -2.70 -3.55 -3.21
C TRP A 101 -2.33 -2.95 -4.57
N ILE A 102 -1.06 -2.56 -4.78
CA ILE A 102 -0.58 -2.10 -6.10
C ILE A 102 -0.58 -3.24 -7.11
N ASP A 103 -0.22 -4.45 -6.70
CA ASP A 103 -0.29 -5.63 -7.55
C ASP A 103 -1.74 -5.90 -7.99
N GLY A 104 -2.70 -5.88 -7.06
CA GLY A 104 -4.12 -6.01 -7.39
C GLY A 104 -4.67 -4.86 -8.23
N PHE A 105 -4.29 -3.62 -7.92
CA PHE A 105 -4.63 -2.43 -8.71
C PHE A 105 -4.16 -2.61 -10.16
N ARG A 106 -2.92 -3.05 -10.38
CA ARG A 106 -2.37 -3.29 -11.72
C ARG A 106 -3.13 -4.40 -12.46
N GLU A 107 -3.49 -5.48 -11.78
CA GLU A 107 -4.28 -6.57 -12.36
C GLU A 107 -5.66 -6.09 -12.83
N GLU A 108 -6.31 -5.20 -12.08
CA GLU A 108 -7.60 -4.60 -12.44
C GLU A 108 -7.50 -3.49 -13.51
N PHE A 109 -6.42 -2.70 -13.50
CA PHE A 109 -6.18 -1.59 -14.45
C PHE A 109 -5.51 -2.02 -15.77
N GLY A 110 -5.42 -3.33 -16.02
CA GLY A 110 -4.68 -3.94 -17.13
C GLY A 110 -4.61 -3.10 -18.41
N GLU A 111 -3.38 -2.96 -18.92
CA GLU A 111 -2.95 -2.24 -20.14
C GLU A 111 -2.73 -0.73 -20.02
N SER A 112 -1.66 -0.27 -19.36
CA SER A 112 -0.82 0.85 -19.88
C SER A 112 0.24 1.27 -18.88
N TRP A 113 1.29 0.46 -18.76
CA TRP A 113 2.60 1.08 -18.56
C TRP A 113 3.02 1.71 -19.91
N PRO A 114 3.17 3.04 -20.05
CA PRO A 114 3.40 3.68 -21.34
C PRO A 114 4.74 3.30 -21.99
N ALA A 115 5.71 2.75 -21.26
CA ALA A 115 6.96 2.33 -21.88
C ALA A 115 6.76 1.12 -22.83
N LEU A 116 5.77 0.25 -22.58
CA LEU A 116 5.45 -0.85 -23.49
C LEU A 116 4.80 -0.38 -24.79
N ALA A 117 4.13 0.78 -24.79
CA ALA A 117 3.57 1.36 -26.01
C ALA A 117 4.67 1.91 -26.93
N LYS A 118 5.77 2.44 -26.36
CA LYS A 118 6.94 2.91 -27.14
C LYS A 118 7.72 1.78 -27.80
N GLU A 119 7.91 0.64 -27.12
CA GLU A 119 8.61 -0.50 -27.71
C GLU A 119 7.85 -1.16 -28.87
N GLN A 120 6.52 -1.00 -28.94
CA GLN A 120 5.73 -1.46 -30.09
C GLN A 120 5.74 -0.48 -31.27
N GLU A 121 5.88 0.83 -31.04
CA GLU A 121 6.00 1.83 -32.11
C GLU A 121 7.38 1.80 -32.79
N ASP A 122 8.45 1.50 -32.05
CA ASP A 122 9.83 1.42 -32.60
C ASP A 122 10.13 0.09 -33.31
N ALA A 123 9.18 -0.86 -33.32
CA ALA A 123 9.30 -2.18 -33.95
C ALA A 123 8.52 -2.35 -35.26
N VAL A 124 7.93 -1.27 -35.80
CA VAL A 124 7.13 -1.25 -37.06
C VAL A 124 7.80 -0.41 -38.15
#